data_AF-A0A2Z6QXL2-F1
#
_entry.id   AF-A0A2Z6QXL2-F1
#
_cell.length_a   1.000
_cell.length_b   1.000
_cell.length_c   1.000
_cell.angle_alpha   90.00
_cell.angle_beta   90.00
_cell.angle_gamma   90.00
#
_symmetry.space_group_name_H-M   'P 1'
#
loop_
_entity.id
_entity.type
_entity.pdbx_description
1 polymer ?
#
loop_
_entity_poly.entity_id
_entity_poly.type
_entity_poly.pdbx_seq_one_letter_code
_entity_poly.pdbx_strand_id
1 'polypeptide(L)'
;MFEVAKRIFSFLIVLAIIIASYVHAFFLLLHSQNLLDSLNIQNPNDSNNPWTLSNTYNQVDENGNILNETFIQAPSENTNLFYSFPTSLLATYLFLTVQNAEVIADIELFYLLPYQKRQRTWFPEVIYYTINVEKAQKYIKEVINKGEWKKDDWSEMKNKILKLLNIEDTIKN
;
A
#
# COMPACT_ATOMS: atom_id res chain seq x y z
N MET A 1 -20.12 20.98 25.86
CA MET A 1 -18.94 20.90 24.95
C MET A 1 -17.65 20.53 25.69
N PHE A 2 -17.38 21.07 26.90
CA PHE A 2 -16.16 20.81 27.67
C PHE A 2 -15.97 19.37 28.19
N GLU A 3 -17.03 18.64 28.54
CA GLU A 3 -16.92 17.25 29.01
C GLU A 3 -16.43 16.27 27.93
N VAL A 4 -16.92 16.44 26.70
CA VAL A 4 -16.52 15.60 25.57
C VAL A 4 -15.06 15.85 25.21
N ALA A 5 -14.63 17.12 25.21
CA ALA A 5 -13.23 17.49 24.97
C ALA A 5 -12.28 16.87 25.99
N LYS A 6 -12.65 16.83 27.28
CA LYS A 6 -11.86 16.19 28.34
C LYS A 6 -11.71 14.68 28.12
N ARG A 7 -12.76 14.01 27.64
CA ARG A 7 -12.75 12.57 27.34
C ARG A 7 -11.88 12.25 26.12
N ILE A 8 -11.94 13.08 25.08
CA ILE A 8 -11.09 12.98 23.88
C ILE A 8 -9.63 13.19 24.24
N PHE A 9 -9.32 14.17 25.10
CA PHE A 9 -7.95 14.46 25.50
C PHE A 9 -7.29 13.29 26.25
N SER A 10 -8.01 12.64 27.17
CA SER A 10 -7.50 11.43 27.85
C SER A 10 -7.22 10.30 26.86
N PHE A 11 -8.06 10.13 25.84
CA PHE A 11 -7.83 9.15 24.78
C PHE A 11 -6.56 9.48 23.96
N LEU A 12 -6.34 10.74 23.60
CA LEU A 12 -5.15 11.17 22.85
C LEU A 12 -3.85 10.92 23.61
N ILE A 13 -3.84 11.10 24.94
CA ILE A 13 -2.67 10.79 25.76
C ILE A 13 -2.33 9.30 25.70
N VAL A 14 -3.33 8.43 25.88
CA VAL A 14 -3.12 6.98 25.82
C VAL A 14 -2.64 6.57 24.43
N LEU A 15 -3.24 7.11 23.38
CA LEU A 15 -2.82 6.88 21.99
C LEU A 15 -1.36 7.32 21.75
N ALA A 16 -0.96 8.48 22.26
CA ALA A 16 0.41 8.97 22.13
C ALA A 16 1.42 8.04 22.82
N ILE A 17 1.10 7.50 23.99
CA ILE A 17 1.95 6.53 24.71
C ILE A 17 2.08 5.23 23.88
N ILE A 18 0.98 4.73 23.31
CA ILE A 18 0.99 3.55 22.44
C ILE A 18 1.89 3.80 21.22
N ILE A 19 1.69 4.91 20.51
CA ILE A 19 2.51 5.24 19.32
C ILE A 19 3.99 5.38 19.72
N ALA A 20 4.30 6.08 20.81
CA ALA A 20 5.68 6.22 21.28
C ALA A 20 6.33 4.87 21.62
N SER A 21 5.58 3.94 22.22
CA SER A 21 6.06 2.59 22.52
C SER A 21 6.39 1.79 21.26
N TYR A 22 5.55 1.89 20.22
CA TYR A 22 5.78 1.25 18.92
C TYR A 22 6.98 1.86 18.19
N VAL A 23 7.08 3.19 18.15
CA VAL A 23 8.22 3.89 17.55
C VAL A 23 9.51 3.43 18.21
N HIS A 24 9.54 3.38 19.55
CA HIS A 24 10.72 2.97 20.29
C HIS A 24 11.08 1.49 20.03
N ALA A 25 10.09 0.60 20.03
CA ALA A 25 10.30 -0.81 19.74
C ALA A 25 10.84 -1.05 18.32
N PHE A 26 10.21 -0.44 17.31
CA PHE A 26 10.67 -0.58 15.92
C PHE A 26 12.03 0.07 15.69
N PHE A 27 12.29 1.21 16.31
CA PHE A 27 13.61 1.80 16.31
C PHE A 27 14.65 0.81 16.82
N LEU A 28 14.46 0.21 18.01
CA LEU A 28 15.43 -0.77 18.53
C LEU A 28 15.58 -2.02 17.66
N LEU A 29 14.49 -2.51 17.05
CA LEU A 29 14.49 -3.76 16.27
C LEU A 29 15.06 -3.61 14.86
N LEU A 30 14.83 -2.47 14.22
CA LEU A 30 15.14 -2.22 12.80
C LEU A 30 16.32 -1.27 12.60
N HIS A 31 16.91 -0.81 13.70
CA HIS A 31 18.13 -0.01 13.67
C HIS A 31 19.36 -0.89 13.38
N SER A 32 20.31 -0.29 12.66
CA SER A 32 21.62 -0.88 12.36
C SER A 32 22.47 -0.95 13.64
N GLN A 33 23.32 -1.96 13.77
CA GLN A 33 24.19 -2.12 14.95
C GLN A 33 25.18 -0.94 15.11
N ASN A 34 25.63 -0.35 14.00
CA ASN A 34 26.60 0.74 13.98
C ASN A 34 25.95 2.08 13.64
N LEU A 35 25.44 2.79 14.65
CA LEU A 35 24.62 4.01 14.49
C LEU A 35 25.30 5.14 13.70
N LEU A 36 26.60 5.39 13.94
CA LEU A 36 27.30 6.57 13.41
C LEU A 36 27.92 6.35 12.02
N ASP A 37 28.35 5.11 11.74
CA ASP A 37 29.15 4.78 10.57
C ASP A 37 28.43 3.85 9.59
N SER A 38 27.16 3.49 9.81
CA SER A 38 26.46 2.50 8.97
C SER A 38 26.33 2.91 7.50
N LEU A 39 26.38 4.20 7.18
CA LEU A 39 26.40 4.67 5.79
C LEU A 39 27.76 4.45 5.12
N ASN A 40 28.83 4.43 5.90
CA ASN A 40 30.21 4.32 5.39
C ASN A 40 30.75 2.89 5.49
N ILE A 41 30.19 2.07 6.39
CA ILE A 41 30.67 0.71 6.69
C ILE A 41 29.64 -0.33 6.28
N GLN A 42 30.05 -1.22 5.38
CA GLN A 42 29.31 -2.42 5.03
C GLN A 42 29.41 -3.45 6.16
N ASN A 43 28.26 -3.96 6.61
CA ASN A 43 28.20 -5.07 7.55
C ASN A 43 27.21 -6.13 7.05
N PRO A 44 27.68 -7.18 6.36
CA PRO A 44 26.80 -8.22 5.82
C PRO A 44 26.14 -9.09 6.90
N ASN A 45 26.65 -9.08 8.13
CA ASN A 45 26.05 -9.82 9.25
C ASN A 45 24.88 -9.07 9.89
N ASP A 46 24.66 -7.82 9.51
CA ASP A 46 23.57 -6.98 10.00
C ASP A 46 22.52 -6.78 8.90
N SER A 47 21.36 -7.41 9.08
CA SER A 47 20.25 -7.32 8.13
C SER A 47 19.63 -5.93 8.06
N ASN A 48 19.86 -5.06 9.06
CA ASN A 48 19.36 -3.70 9.11
C ASN A 48 20.39 -2.67 8.63
N ASN A 49 21.57 -3.11 8.20
CA ASN A 49 22.59 -2.22 7.66
C ASN A 49 22.11 -1.58 6.34
N PRO A 50 22.28 -0.26 6.13
CA PRO A 50 21.81 0.39 4.90
C PRO A 50 22.37 -0.22 3.61
N TRP A 51 23.59 -0.78 3.63
CA TRP A 51 24.17 -1.45 2.47
C TRP A 51 23.52 -2.78 2.14
N THR A 52 22.98 -3.50 3.13
CA THR A 52 22.25 -4.77 2.89
C THR A 52 20.83 -4.53 2.38
N LEU A 53 20.28 -3.33 2.65
CA LEU A 53 18.96 -2.88 2.17
C LEU A 53 19.01 -2.13 0.83
N SER A 54 20.19 -1.71 0.38
CA SER A 54 20.37 -0.99 -0.89
C SER A 54 20.00 -1.83 -2.10
N ASN A 55 19.48 -1.15 -3.13
CA ASN A 55 19.20 -1.80 -4.41
C ASN A 55 20.50 -2.30 -5.05
N THR A 56 20.44 -3.52 -5.57
CA THR A 56 21.51 -4.14 -6.36
C THR A 56 21.05 -4.22 -7.81
N TYR A 57 21.90 -3.75 -8.72
CA TYR A 57 21.64 -3.72 -10.15
C TYR A 57 22.59 -4.68 -10.84
N ASN A 58 22.02 -5.69 -11.51
CA ASN A 58 22.79 -6.59 -12.36
C ASN A 58 22.98 -5.93 -13.73
N GLN A 59 24.20 -5.97 -14.25
CA GLN A 59 24.45 -5.51 -15.61
C GLN A 59 23.92 -6.54 -16.62
N VAL A 60 23.40 -6.06 -17.75
CA VAL A 60 22.94 -6.91 -18.86
C VAL A 60 23.67 -6.54 -20.15
N ASP A 61 23.94 -7.54 -20.99
CA ASP A 61 24.48 -7.31 -22.33
C ASP A 61 23.42 -6.77 -23.30
N GLU A 62 23.82 -6.44 -24.53
CA GLU A 62 22.92 -5.95 -25.59
C GLU A 62 21.81 -6.96 -25.96
N ASN A 63 22.00 -8.23 -25.59
CA ASN A 63 21.09 -9.33 -25.88
C ASN A 63 20.19 -9.67 -24.67
N GLY A 64 20.32 -8.96 -23.55
CA GLY A 64 19.55 -9.17 -22.32
C GLY A 64 20.06 -10.28 -21.41
N ASN A 65 21.24 -10.85 -21.65
CA ASN A 65 21.86 -11.81 -20.73
C ASN A 65 22.48 -11.09 -19.54
N ILE A 66 22.34 -11.68 -18.36
CA ILE A 66 22.92 -11.14 -17.12
C ILE A 66 24.43 -11.35 -17.14
N LEU A 67 25.18 -10.26 -16.94
CA LEU A 67 26.62 -10.28 -16.72
C LEU A 67 26.90 -10.46 -15.22
N ASN A 68 28.06 -11.02 -14.87
CA ASN A 68 28.46 -11.27 -13.47
C ASN A 68 28.85 -9.99 -12.70
N GLU A 69 28.62 -8.81 -13.27
CA GLU A 69 28.91 -7.52 -12.65
C GLU A 69 27.64 -6.98 -11.98
N THR A 70 27.76 -6.68 -10.68
CA THR A 70 26.67 -6.17 -9.85
C THR A 70 27.06 -4.84 -9.24
N PHE A 71 26.25 -3.80 -9.49
CA PHE A 71 26.42 -2.49 -8.90
C PHE A 71 25.48 -2.32 -7.71
N ILE A 72 26.02 -1.87 -6.57
CA ILE A 72 25.22 -1.58 -5.38
C ILE A 72 25.06 -0.07 -5.28
N GLN A 73 23.83 0.40 -5.12
CA GLN A 73 23.56 1.81 -4.88
C GLN A 73 24.12 2.22 -3.51
N ALA A 74 24.92 3.29 -3.47
CA ALA A 74 25.39 3.85 -2.21
C ALA A 74 24.19 4.24 -1.34
N PRO A 75 24.11 3.73 -0.10
CA PRO A 75 22.98 4.00 0.78
C PRO A 75 22.97 5.45 1.26
N SER A 76 21.79 5.91 1.64
CA SER A 76 21.55 7.20 2.29
C SER A 76 20.80 7.00 3.60
N GLU A 77 20.64 8.06 4.39
CA GLU A 77 19.82 8.04 5.62
C GLU A 77 18.38 7.56 5.36
N ASN A 78 17.90 7.68 4.13
CA ASN A 78 16.56 7.24 3.73
C ASN A 78 16.49 5.75 3.33
N THR A 79 17.64 5.10 3.08
CA THR A 79 17.69 3.69 2.68
C THR A 79 17.21 2.77 3.82
N ASN A 80 17.54 3.11 5.07
CA ASN A 80 16.89 2.54 6.25
C ASN A 80 16.11 3.63 6.97
N LEU A 81 14.77 3.61 6.90
CA LEU A 81 13.94 4.60 7.58
C LEU A 81 14.08 4.59 9.12
N PHE A 82 14.61 3.53 9.72
CA PHE A 82 14.88 3.42 11.16
C PHE A 82 16.32 3.82 11.53
N TYR A 83 17.07 4.41 10.59
CA TYR A 83 18.40 4.94 10.83
C TYR A 83 18.43 6.00 11.93
N SER A 84 17.45 6.90 11.96
CA SER A 84 17.34 7.96 12.96
C SER A 84 16.01 7.91 13.70
N PHE A 85 15.98 8.49 14.90
CA PHE A 85 14.75 8.54 15.68
C PHE A 85 13.63 9.34 14.97
N PRO A 86 13.87 10.53 14.40
CA PRO A 86 12.84 11.26 13.66
C PRO A 86 12.30 10.48 12.44
N THR A 87 13.18 9.83 11.68
CA THR A 87 12.74 9.02 10.52
C THR A 87 11.98 7.78 10.96
N SER A 88 12.31 7.17 12.10
CA SER A 88 11.55 6.04 12.65
C SER A 88 10.12 6.39 13.07
N LEU A 89 9.92 7.63 13.53
CA LEU A 89 8.59 8.15 13.86
C LEU A 89 7.75 8.32 12.60
N LEU A 90 8.33 8.88 11.53
CA LEU A 90 7.69 8.98 10.23
C LEU A 90 7.38 7.58 9.65
N ALA A 91 8.32 6.63 9.75
CA ALA A 91 8.14 5.27 9.28
C ALA A 91 7.00 4.55 10.01
N THR A 92 6.93 4.69 11.33
CA THR A 92 5.86 4.11 12.14
C THR A 92 4.51 4.76 11.83
N TYR A 93 4.48 6.08 11.61
CA TYR A 93 3.28 6.77 11.15
C TYR A 93 2.81 6.23 9.80
N LEU A 94 3.72 6.12 8.81
CA LEU A 94 3.43 5.56 7.49
C LEU A 94 2.96 4.10 7.58
N PHE A 95 3.58 3.29 8.42
CA PHE A 95 3.18 1.91 8.67
C PHE A 95 1.76 1.81 9.24
N LEU A 96 1.45 2.66 10.22
CA LEU A 96 0.12 2.74 10.81
C LEU A 96 -0.91 3.26 9.81
N THR A 97 -0.59 4.24 8.96
CA THR A 97 -1.55 4.77 7.97
C THR A 97 -1.75 3.82 6.79
N VAL A 98 -0.71 3.11 6.34
CA VAL A 98 -0.81 2.15 5.23
C VAL A 98 -1.59 0.91 5.64
N GLN A 99 -1.34 0.32 6.81
CA GLN A 99 -2.13 -0.81 7.29
C GLN A 99 -3.58 -0.44 7.58
N ASN A 100 -3.77 0.77 8.10
CA ASN A 100 -5.11 1.26 8.36
C ASN A 100 -5.70 1.95 7.13
N ALA A 101 -5.13 1.92 5.92
CA ALA A 101 -5.66 2.69 4.79
C ALA A 101 -7.09 2.25 4.42
N GLU A 102 -7.39 0.96 4.53
CA GLU A 102 -8.75 0.41 4.38
C GLU A 102 -9.66 0.88 5.52
N VAL A 103 -9.19 0.78 6.77
CA VAL A 103 -9.92 1.20 7.97
C VAL A 103 -10.11 2.73 8.03
N ILE A 104 -9.15 3.52 7.57
CA ILE A 104 -9.15 4.98 7.49
C ILE A 104 -10.05 5.42 6.36
N ALA A 105 -10.02 4.77 5.19
CA ALA A 105 -10.98 5.04 4.12
C ALA A 105 -12.43 4.75 4.58
N ASP A 106 -12.64 3.65 5.31
CA ASP A 106 -13.94 3.31 5.88
C ASP A 106 -14.38 4.29 6.97
N ILE A 107 -13.48 4.66 7.89
CA ILE A 107 -13.71 5.66 8.94
C ILE A 107 -14.01 7.03 8.31
N GLU A 108 -13.18 7.50 7.38
CA GLU A 108 -13.37 8.76 6.66
C GLU A 108 -14.72 8.76 5.94
N LEU A 109 -15.07 7.68 5.23
CA LEU A 109 -16.38 7.52 4.61
C LEU A 109 -17.51 7.50 5.65
N PHE A 110 -17.31 6.94 6.85
CA PHE A 110 -18.31 6.91 7.91
C PHE A 110 -18.56 8.30 8.53
N TYR A 111 -17.51 9.11 8.69
CA TYR A 111 -17.56 10.43 9.33
C TYR A 111 -17.94 11.58 8.38
N LEU A 112 -18.05 11.34 7.07
CA LEU A 112 -18.58 12.34 6.13
C LEU A 112 -20.06 12.62 6.39
N LEU A 113 -20.42 13.91 6.46
CA LEU A 113 -21.82 14.34 6.53
C LEU A 113 -22.57 13.95 5.23
N PRO A 114 -23.90 13.73 5.27
CA PRO A 114 -24.68 13.36 4.09
C PRO A 114 -24.51 14.30 2.89
N TYR A 115 -24.24 15.59 3.14
CA TYR A 115 -23.92 16.56 2.10
C TYR A 115 -22.55 16.35 1.45
N GLN A 116 -21.52 16.00 2.23
CA GLN A 116 -20.17 15.74 1.71
C GLN A 116 -20.12 14.45 0.89
N LYS A 117 -20.87 13.42 1.27
CA LYS A 117 -21.01 12.19 0.46
C LYS A 117 -21.66 12.43 -0.91
N ARG A 118 -22.44 13.51 -1.05
CA ARG A 118 -23.11 13.90 -2.31
C ARG A 118 -22.28 14.88 -3.15
N GLN A 119 -21.08 15.26 -2.71
CA GLN A 119 -20.15 16.08 -3.49
C GLN A 119 -19.59 15.25 -4.64
N ARG A 120 -20.16 15.43 -5.84
CA ARG A 120 -19.75 14.74 -7.07
C ARG A 120 -18.29 14.96 -7.46
N THR A 121 -17.65 16.03 -6.97
CA THR A 121 -16.22 16.31 -7.20
C THR A 121 -15.31 15.42 -6.36
N TRP A 122 -15.76 14.96 -5.18
CA TRP A 122 -14.97 14.12 -4.27
C TRP A 122 -15.32 12.63 -4.44
N PHE A 123 -16.57 12.34 -4.79
CA PHE A 123 -17.06 10.99 -5.09
C PHE A 123 -17.84 11.04 -6.41
N PRO A 124 -17.19 10.80 -7.56
CA PRO A 124 -17.88 10.82 -8.84
C PRO A 124 -18.91 9.70 -8.91
N GLU A 125 -20.10 10.03 -9.42
CA GLU A 125 -21.21 9.07 -9.61
C GLU A 125 -20.86 7.96 -10.60
N VAL A 126 -19.92 8.23 -11.52
CA VAL A 126 -19.41 7.29 -12.52
C VAL A 126 -17.89 7.37 -12.53
N ILE A 127 -17.23 6.25 -12.26
CA ILE A 127 -15.77 6.12 -12.39
C ILE A 127 -15.47 5.57 -13.79
N TYR A 128 -14.88 6.39 -14.64
CA TYR A 128 -14.40 5.95 -15.96
C TYR A 128 -13.05 5.28 -15.80
N TYR A 129 -12.99 3.97 -16.05
CA TYR A 129 -11.73 3.23 -16.11
C TYR A 129 -11.52 2.74 -17.55
N THR A 130 -10.31 2.93 -18.06
CA THR A 130 -9.90 2.35 -19.34
C THR A 130 -9.30 0.98 -19.06
N ILE A 131 -9.88 -0.07 -19.65
CA ILE A 131 -9.33 -1.42 -19.57
C ILE A 131 -9.12 -1.97 -20.96
N ASN A 132 -8.04 -2.71 -21.15
CA ASN A 132 -7.83 -3.47 -22.38
C ASN A 132 -8.92 -4.57 -22.48
N VAL A 133 -9.57 -4.66 -23.63
CA VAL A 133 -10.64 -5.63 -23.94
C VAL A 133 -10.19 -7.06 -23.67
N GLU A 134 -8.95 -7.44 -24.04
CA GLU A 134 -8.41 -8.79 -23.83
C GLU A 134 -8.29 -9.13 -22.34
N LYS A 135 -7.81 -8.17 -21.55
CA LYS A 135 -7.66 -8.31 -20.10
C LYS A 135 -9.02 -8.43 -19.42
N ALA A 136 -10.00 -7.64 -19.86
CA ALA A 136 -11.37 -7.70 -19.37
C ALA A 136 -12.03 -9.05 -19.67
N GLN A 137 -11.87 -9.56 -20.89
CA GLN A 137 -12.38 -10.88 -21.28
C GLN A 137 -11.78 -12.01 -20.45
N LYS A 138 -10.45 -12.00 -20.23
CA LYS A 138 -9.77 -13.01 -19.41
C LYS A 138 -10.32 -13.03 -17.98
N TYR A 139 -10.40 -11.85 -17.35
CA TYR A 139 -10.91 -11.72 -15.99
C TYR A 139 -12.36 -12.21 -15.86
N ILE A 140 -13.26 -11.80 -16.76
CA ILE A 140 -14.66 -12.22 -16.71
C ILE A 140 -14.81 -13.74 -16.86
N LYS A 141 -14.04 -14.37 -17.75
CA LYS A 141 -14.03 -15.83 -17.89
C LYS A 141 -13.57 -16.53 -16.61
N GLU A 142 -12.52 -16.02 -15.95
CA GLU A 142 -12.04 -16.55 -14.67
C GLU A 142 -13.10 -16.46 -13.57
N VAL A 143 -13.79 -15.32 -13.46
CA VAL A 143 -14.84 -15.10 -12.45
C VAL A 143 -16.08 -15.96 -12.70
N ILE A 144 -16.45 -16.17 -13.97
CA ILE A 144 -17.53 -17.11 -14.35
C ILE A 144 -17.15 -18.54 -13.97
N ASN A 145 -15.93 -18.98 -14.28
CA ASN A 145 -15.46 -20.32 -13.96
C ASN A 145 -15.42 -20.60 -12.44
N LYS A 146 -15.17 -19.57 -11.62
CA LYS A 146 -15.22 -19.65 -10.15
C LYS A 146 -16.64 -19.66 -9.58
N GLY A 147 -17.68 -19.43 -10.39
CA GLY A 147 -19.07 -19.32 -9.92
C GLY A 147 -19.37 -18.01 -9.17
N GLU A 148 -18.46 -17.04 -9.22
CA GLU A 148 -18.59 -15.75 -8.54
C GLU A 148 -19.44 -14.75 -9.36
N TRP A 149 -19.66 -15.03 -10.66
CA TRP A 149 -20.51 -14.23 -11.54
C TRP A 149 -22.01 -14.50 -11.31
N LYS A 150 -22.53 -14.10 -10.15
CA LYS A 150 -23.97 -14.22 -9.81
C LYS A 150 -24.80 -13.23 -10.62
N LYS A 151 -25.91 -13.66 -11.24
CA LYS A 151 -26.76 -12.79 -12.08
C LYS A 151 -27.78 -11.94 -11.29
N ASP A 152 -27.94 -12.19 -10.00
CA ASP A 152 -28.99 -11.56 -9.19
C ASP A 152 -28.72 -10.08 -8.94
N ASP A 153 -27.44 -9.71 -8.71
CA ASP A 153 -27.04 -8.31 -8.56
C ASP A 153 -26.63 -7.69 -9.89
N TRP A 154 -27.22 -6.54 -10.25
CA TRP A 154 -26.85 -5.74 -11.42
C TRP A 154 -26.96 -6.49 -12.76
N SER A 155 -28.00 -7.32 -12.91
CA SER A 155 -28.23 -8.17 -14.08
C SER A 155 -28.17 -7.41 -15.42
N GLU A 156 -28.78 -6.22 -15.49
CA GLU A 156 -28.80 -5.41 -16.71
C GLU A 156 -27.39 -4.95 -17.13
N MET A 157 -26.59 -4.45 -16.18
CA MET A 157 -25.24 -3.99 -16.43
C MET A 157 -24.32 -5.15 -16.83
N LYS A 158 -24.46 -6.30 -16.16
CA LYS A 158 -23.71 -7.52 -16.48
C LYS A 158 -24.00 -8.01 -17.89
N ASN A 159 -25.25 -8.02 -18.31
CA ASN A 159 -25.61 -8.38 -19.68
C ASN A 159 -25.06 -7.38 -20.71
N LYS A 160 -25.11 -6.07 -20.40
CA LYS A 160 -24.47 -5.04 -21.25
C LYS A 160 -22.97 -5.26 -21.39
N ILE A 161 -22.26 -5.57 -20.30
CA ILE A 161 -20.81 -5.85 -20.32
C ILE A 161 -20.51 -7.10 -21.16
N LEU A 162 -21.25 -8.19 -20.96
CA LEU A 162 -21.04 -9.44 -21.71
C LEU A 162 -21.26 -9.24 -23.22
N LYS A 163 -22.27 -8.44 -23.57
CA LYS A 163 -22.55 -8.05 -24.96
C LYS A 163 -21.46 -7.14 -25.55
N LEU A 164 -20.99 -6.14 -24.80
CA LEU A 164 -19.92 -5.24 -25.25
C LEU A 164 -18.59 -5.98 -25.48
N LEU A 165 -18.35 -7.05 -24.73
CA LEU A 165 -17.12 -7.85 -24.81
C LEU A 165 -17.27 -9.09 -25.71
N ASN A 166 -18.42 -9.30 -26.35
CA ASN A 166 -18.74 -10.48 -27.17
C ASN A 166 -18.48 -11.82 -26.45
N ILE A 167 -18.80 -11.91 -25.16
CA ILE A 167 -18.58 -13.13 -24.34
C ILE A 167 -19.79 -14.07 -24.39
N GLU A 168 -21.00 -13.57 -24.72
CA GLU A 168 -22.25 -14.33 -24.72
C GLU A 168 -22.22 -15.61 -25.58
N ASP A 169 -21.45 -15.62 -26.67
CA ASP A 169 -21.36 -16.78 -27.57
C ASP A 169 -20.50 -17.93 -26.99
N THR A 170 -19.66 -17.65 -26.00
CA THR A 170 -18.70 -18.63 -25.46
C THR A 170 -19.22 -19.47 -24.30
N ILE A 171 -20.37 -19.11 -23.72
CA ILE A 171 -20.98 -19.80 -22.56
C ILE A 171 -22.00 -20.87 -23.02
N LYS A 172 -22.36 -20.89 -24.31
CA LYS A 172 -23.37 -21.78 -24.89
C LYS A 172 -22.83 -23.09 -25.50
N ASN A 173 -21.53 -23.34 -25.46
CA ASN A 173 -20.90 -24.59 -25.94
C ASN A 173 -20.27 -25.37 -24.79
#